data_AF-A0A8J7TKH3-F1
#
_entry.id   AF-A0A8J7TKH3-F1
#
_cell.length_a   1.000
_cell.length_b   1.000
_cell.length_c   1.000
_cell.angle_alpha   90.00
_cell.angle_beta   90.00
_cell.angle_gamma   90.00
#
_symmetry.space_group_name_H-M   'P 1'
#
loop_
_entity.id
_entity.type
_entity.pdbx_description
1 polymer ?
#
loop_
_entity_poly.entity_id
_entity_poly.type
_entity_poly.pdbx_seq_one_letter_code
_entity_poly.pdbx_strand_id
1 'polypeptide(L)'
;MPGPNQLPPVPAVGLTLAQPKERVEQALDQAIAKGRNLLSRKADSPQMMEDLKRQNWSWVLETSEMLKSCFSTESVQLYFASNVYFVPSLKANDFERDLDEFPMIVNGRVDRLNGFRKMAAVIPEPPCGDFLAALSHPAIYHSCWRPFELGQHGKAIALAVKEVEDAIRLATSGNIKESGAELVRKAFDAEEGILASPENPPIENEGIADIIAGFFKRYKGIPENAPIAIQQTARIMSLASYIMHTLDSIHIAPKESSEPAAEPYEFEFLKD
;
A
#
# COMPACT_ATOMS: atom_id res chain seq x y z
N MET A 1 16.80 22.81 23.06
CA MET A 1 16.40 23.05 21.66
C MET A 1 17.02 21.97 20.80
N PRO A 2 16.26 21.30 19.94
CA PRO A 2 16.83 20.33 19.00
C PRO A 2 17.75 21.04 18.00
N GLY A 3 18.91 20.45 17.70
CA GLY A 3 19.95 21.04 16.85
C GLY A 3 19.57 21.14 15.37
N PRO A 4 20.27 21.97 14.58
CA PRO A 4 19.88 22.36 13.21
C PRO A 4 19.88 21.24 12.16
N ASN A 5 20.27 20.01 12.53
CA ASN A 5 20.31 18.84 11.65
C ASN A 5 19.32 17.73 12.04
N GLN A 6 18.39 17.98 12.96
CA GLN A 6 17.29 17.06 13.16
C GLN A 6 16.26 17.31 12.06
N LEU A 7 16.14 16.34 11.15
CA LEU A 7 14.95 16.20 10.31
C LEU A 7 13.72 16.41 11.21
N PRO A 8 12.70 17.17 10.76
CA PRO A 8 11.42 17.14 11.45
C PRO A 8 11.01 15.68 11.61
N PRO A 9 10.28 15.30 12.68
CA PRO A 9 9.66 14.00 12.75
C PRO A 9 8.54 14.00 11.70
N VAL A 10 8.92 13.90 10.42
CA VAL A 10 8.00 13.55 9.36
C VAL A 10 7.54 12.16 9.79
N PRO A 11 6.26 11.97 10.13
CA PRO A 11 5.77 10.63 10.33
C PRO A 11 6.16 9.85 9.09
N ALA A 12 6.53 8.58 9.21
CA ALA A 12 6.71 7.68 8.06
C ALA A 12 5.43 7.48 7.22
N VAL A 13 4.45 8.39 7.36
CA VAL A 13 3.22 8.51 6.59
C VAL A 13 3.58 8.91 5.16
N GLY A 14 3.43 7.96 4.24
CA GLY A 14 3.60 8.17 2.81
C GLY A 14 4.96 7.75 2.23
N LEU A 15 5.86 7.17 3.03
CA LEU A 15 7.10 6.55 2.52
C LEU A 15 6.95 5.02 2.54
N THR A 16 6.99 4.41 1.36
CA THR A 16 6.99 2.96 1.18
C THR A 16 8.29 2.50 0.51
N LEU A 17 8.85 1.39 1.00
CA LEU A 17 9.96 0.73 0.31
C LEU A 17 9.43 0.01 -0.94
N ALA A 18 10.23 -0.02 -2.01
CA ALA A 18 9.90 -0.75 -3.23
C ALA A 18 10.55 -2.15 -3.29
N GLN A 19 11.41 -2.48 -2.32
CA GLN A 19 12.13 -3.76 -2.24
C GLN A 19 12.39 -4.14 -0.77
N PRO A 20 12.80 -5.38 -0.46
CA PRO A 20 13.06 -5.83 0.91
C PRO A 20 14.06 -4.94 1.63
N LYS A 21 13.85 -4.75 2.94
CA LYS A 21 14.62 -3.82 3.77
C LYS A 21 16.10 -4.11 3.77
N GLU A 22 16.48 -5.38 3.85
CA GLU A 22 17.88 -5.81 3.80
C GLU A 22 18.57 -5.32 2.53
N ARG A 23 17.87 -5.35 1.39
CA ARG A 23 18.39 -4.89 0.10
C ARG A 23 18.49 -3.36 0.04
N VAL A 24 17.53 -2.65 0.64
CA VAL A 24 17.59 -1.19 0.78
C VAL A 24 18.75 -0.78 1.69
N GLU A 25 18.92 -1.43 2.82
CA GLU A 25 20.01 -1.15 3.77
C GLU A 25 21.38 -1.38 3.13
N GLN A 26 21.57 -2.51 2.43
CA GLN A 26 22.80 -2.78 1.69
C GLN A 26 23.09 -1.71 0.62
N ALA A 27 22.07 -1.30 -0.13
CA ALA A 27 22.22 -0.28 -1.17
C ALA A 27 22.60 1.10 -0.57
N LEU A 28 21.97 1.48 0.54
CA LEU A 28 22.29 2.70 1.27
C LEU A 28 23.70 2.66 1.86
N ASP A 29 24.11 1.54 2.45
CA ASP A 29 25.46 1.36 3.01
C ASP A 29 26.55 1.47 1.93
N GLN A 30 26.31 0.89 0.74
CA GLN A 30 27.21 1.04 -0.41
C GLN A 30 27.29 2.50 -0.89
N ALA A 31 26.16 3.20 -0.99
CA ALA A 31 26.12 4.60 -1.40
C ALA A 31 26.82 5.53 -0.38
N ILE A 32 26.64 5.27 0.92
CA ILE A 32 27.33 5.99 2.01
C ILE A 32 28.84 5.74 1.94
N ALA A 33 29.27 4.50 1.72
CA ALA A 33 30.68 4.16 1.57
C ALA A 33 31.33 4.89 0.39
N LYS A 34 30.64 4.97 -0.77
CA LYS A 34 31.09 5.74 -1.93
C LYS A 34 31.26 7.23 -1.59
N GLY A 35 30.27 7.85 -0.92
CA GLY A 35 30.35 9.25 -0.48
C GLY A 35 31.51 9.50 0.50
N ARG A 36 31.75 8.59 1.45
CA ARG A 36 32.90 8.65 2.37
C ARG A 36 34.24 8.52 1.65
N ASN A 37 34.32 7.72 0.58
CA ASN A 37 35.53 7.60 -0.23
C ASN A 37 35.86 8.94 -0.92
N LEU A 38 34.85 9.64 -1.46
CA LEU A 38 35.04 10.98 -2.04
C LEU A 38 35.60 11.98 -1.02
N LEU A 39 35.15 11.91 0.24
CA LEU A 39 35.66 12.76 1.32
C LEU A 39 37.09 12.41 1.76
N SER A 40 37.50 11.15 1.62
CA SER A 40 38.84 10.70 2.01
C SER A 40 39.95 11.24 1.09
N ARG A 41 39.59 11.71 -0.11
CA ARG A 41 40.52 12.25 -1.11
C ARG A 41 40.54 13.76 -1.02
N LYS A 42 41.67 14.32 -0.56
CA LYS A 42 41.88 15.78 -0.61
C LYS A 42 42.48 16.15 -1.97
N ALA A 43 41.86 17.10 -2.68
CA ALA A 43 42.42 17.59 -3.93
C ALA A 43 43.68 18.42 -3.66
N ASP A 44 44.74 18.18 -4.43
CA ASP A 44 46.00 18.93 -4.40
C ASP A 44 46.15 19.89 -5.60
N SER A 45 45.28 19.75 -6.60
CA SER A 45 45.33 20.48 -7.86
C SER A 45 43.93 20.74 -8.44
N PRO A 46 43.76 21.79 -9.28
CA PRO A 46 42.49 22.06 -9.95
C PRO A 46 41.97 20.90 -10.78
N GLN A 47 42.87 20.19 -11.48
CA GLN A 47 42.51 19.02 -12.28
C GLN A 47 41.93 17.90 -11.40
N MET A 48 42.56 17.61 -10.26
CA MET A 48 42.06 16.62 -9.32
C MET A 48 40.71 17.03 -8.72
N MET A 49 40.47 18.32 -8.49
CA MET A 49 39.17 18.83 -8.04
C MET A 49 38.08 18.68 -9.11
N GLU A 50 38.38 18.94 -10.37
CA GLU A 50 37.45 18.66 -11.46
C GLU A 50 37.08 17.18 -11.54
N ASP A 51 38.05 16.29 -11.38
CA ASP A 51 37.81 14.84 -11.35
C ASP A 51 36.94 14.43 -10.17
N LEU A 52 37.18 14.99 -8.98
CA LEU A 52 36.35 14.76 -7.79
C LEU A 52 34.91 15.29 -7.98
N LYS A 53 34.74 16.45 -8.62
CA LYS A 53 33.43 16.99 -8.98
C LYS A 53 32.68 16.07 -9.95
N ARG A 54 33.36 15.55 -10.97
CA ARG A 54 32.79 14.56 -11.92
C ARG A 54 32.39 13.26 -11.20
N GLN A 55 33.25 12.73 -10.34
CA GLN A 55 32.96 11.53 -9.54
C GLN A 55 31.79 11.77 -8.59
N ASN A 56 31.73 12.93 -7.93
CA ASN A 56 30.59 13.33 -7.11
C ASN A 56 29.31 13.42 -7.94
N TRP A 57 29.35 13.98 -9.17
CA TRP A 57 28.18 14.03 -10.04
C TRP A 57 27.69 12.63 -10.44
N SER A 58 28.60 11.72 -10.82
CA SER A 58 28.26 10.32 -11.10
C SER A 58 27.62 9.66 -9.88
N TRP A 59 28.22 9.83 -8.71
CA TRP A 59 27.70 9.30 -7.45
C TRP A 59 26.30 9.84 -7.13
N VAL A 60 26.04 11.13 -7.38
CA VAL A 60 24.71 11.71 -7.20
C VAL A 60 23.70 11.06 -8.14
N LEU A 61 24.01 10.90 -9.42
CA LEU A 61 23.11 10.26 -10.38
C LEU A 61 22.85 8.78 -10.04
N GLU A 62 23.89 8.02 -9.76
CA GLU A 62 23.80 6.61 -9.35
C GLU A 62 22.94 6.45 -8.08
N THR A 63 23.17 7.30 -7.08
CA THR A 63 22.43 7.27 -5.82
C THR A 63 20.98 7.69 -6.03
N SER A 64 20.73 8.66 -6.92
CA SER A 64 19.40 9.13 -7.29
C SER A 64 18.58 8.01 -7.94
N GLU A 65 19.14 7.28 -8.91
CA GLU A 65 18.50 6.11 -9.53
C GLU A 65 18.32 4.96 -8.53
N MET A 66 19.32 4.70 -7.68
CA MET A 66 19.20 3.72 -6.60
C MET A 66 18.04 4.06 -5.65
N LEU A 67 17.89 5.32 -5.25
CA LEU A 67 16.81 5.74 -4.36
C LEU A 67 15.42 5.56 -5.00
N LYS A 68 15.27 5.79 -6.32
CA LYS A 68 14.02 5.45 -7.04
C LYS A 68 13.68 3.96 -6.97
N SER A 69 14.70 3.10 -7.00
CA SER A 69 14.50 1.65 -6.86
C SER A 69 14.22 1.21 -5.42
N CYS A 70 14.60 2.03 -4.42
CA CYS A 70 14.42 1.71 -3.01
C CYS A 70 13.08 2.22 -2.45
N PHE A 71 12.56 3.33 -2.96
CA PHE A 71 11.38 4.02 -2.43
C PHE A 71 10.35 4.26 -3.53
N SER A 72 9.06 4.06 -3.24
CA SER A 72 7.98 4.33 -4.19
C SER A 72 7.72 5.83 -4.41
N THR A 73 8.20 6.68 -3.50
CA THR A 73 7.89 8.12 -3.49
C THR A 73 8.99 8.93 -4.21
N GLU A 74 8.62 9.69 -5.23
CA GLU A 74 9.54 10.54 -6.00
C GLU A 74 10.17 11.69 -5.18
N SER A 75 9.56 12.06 -4.05
CA SER A 75 10.05 13.12 -3.16
C SER A 75 11.40 12.79 -2.50
N VAL A 76 11.72 11.51 -2.31
CA VAL A 76 12.98 11.06 -1.70
C VAL A 76 14.17 11.44 -2.57
N GLN A 77 14.04 11.24 -3.88
CA GLN A 77 15.06 11.57 -4.86
C GLN A 77 15.31 13.09 -4.92
N LEU A 78 14.23 13.88 -4.99
CA LEU A 78 14.28 15.34 -5.02
C LEU A 78 14.95 15.90 -3.76
N TYR A 79 14.63 15.32 -2.59
CA TYR A 79 15.25 15.70 -1.33
C TYR A 79 16.74 15.37 -1.28
N PHE A 80 17.16 14.20 -1.78
CA PHE A 80 18.58 13.84 -1.87
C PHE A 80 19.37 14.77 -2.80
N ALA A 81 18.81 15.04 -3.99
CA ALA A 81 19.43 15.86 -5.02
C ALA A 81 19.48 17.35 -4.65
N SER A 82 18.63 17.81 -3.74
CA SER A 82 18.63 19.20 -3.28
C SER A 82 20.00 19.59 -2.69
N ASN A 83 20.49 20.80 -2.95
CA ASN A 83 21.71 21.28 -2.29
C ASN A 83 21.34 21.83 -0.90
N VAL A 84 22.07 21.44 0.15
CA VAL A 84 21.96 22.13 1.45
C VAL A 84 22.53 23.53 1.24
N TYR A 85 21.81 24.54 1.72
CA TYR A 85 22.16 25.96 1.61
C TYR A 85 23.66 26.23 1.78
N PHE A 86 24.25 26.86 0.76
CA PHE A 86 25.61 27.36 0.82
C PHE A 86 25.65 28.66 1.61
N VAL A 87 26.51 28.72 2.62
CA VAL A 87 27.00 30.00 3.12
C VAL A 87 27.92 30.57 2.04
N PRO A 88 27.80 31.85 1.65
CA PRO A 88 28.68 32.45 0.64
C PRO A 88 30.15 32.35 1.06
N SER A 89 30.99 31.74 0.23
CA SER A 89 32.44 31.69 0.44
C SER A 89 33.07 33.07 0.20
N LEU A 90 33.98 33.47 1.08
CA LEU A 90 34.76 34.72 0.99
C LEU A 90 36.04 34.55 0.14
N LYS A 91 36.22 33.43 -0.55
CA LYS A 91 37.45 33.09 -1.29
C LYS A 91 37.51 33.79 -2.65
N ALA A 92 38.72 34.19 -3.04
CA ALA A 92 38.97 35.01 -4.22
C ALA A 92 39.09 34.19 -5.52
N ASN A 93 39.41 32.89 -5.43
CA ASN A 93 39.49 31.98 -6.58
C ASN A 93 38.56 30.77 -6.39
N ASP A 94 38.13 30.20 -7.52
CA ASP A 94 37.16 29.10 -7.55
C ASP A 94 37.71 27.82 -6.90
N PHE A 95 39.01 27.53 -7.04
CA PHE A 95 39.60 26.30 -6.50
C PHE A 95 39.64 26.27 -4.97
N GLU A 96 39.99 27.39 -4.32
CA GLU A 96 39.95 27.50 -2.86
C GLU A 96 38.52 27.45 -2.34
N ARG A 97 37.57 28.06 -3.06
CA ARG A 97 36.14 27.91 -2.75
C ARG A 97 35.74 26.44 -2.80
N ASP A 98 36.09 25.75 -3.88
CA ASP A 98 35.75 24.34 -4.07
C ASP A 98 36.38 23.44 -3.01
N LEU A 99 37.62 23.71 -2.57
CA LEU A 99 38.28 22.98 -1.49
C LEU A 99 37.51 23.08 -0.16
N ASP A 100 36.95 24.25 0.14
CA ASP A 100 36.19 24.49 1.36
C ASP A 100 34.76 23.92 1.25
N GLU A 101 34.12 24.09 0.10
CA GLU A 101 32.70 23.74 -0.11
C GLU A 101 32.49 22.26 -0.43
N PHE A 102 33.38 21.64 -1.21
CA PHE A 102 33.21 20.25 -1.68
C PHE A 102 33.00 19.25 -0.53
N PRO A 103 33.82 19.26 0.55
CA PRO A 103 33.59 18.37 1.68
C PRO A 103 32.24 18.60 2.35
N MET A 104 31.80 19.86 2.50
CA MET A 104 30.51 20.17 3.12
C MET A 104 29.34 19.64 2.29
N ILE A 105 29.38 19.81 0.97
CA ILE A 105 28.37 19.31 0.05
C ILE A 105 28.26 17.79 0.16
N VAL A 106 29.38 17.09 0.04
CA VAL A 106 29.41 15.63 0.05
C VAL A 106 28.99 15.11 1.42
N ASN A 107 29.44 15.73 2.52
CA ASN A 107 29.08 15.33 3.87
C ASN A 107 27.59 15.55 4.15
N GLY A 108 27.00 16.67 3.70
CA GLY A 108 25.56 16.91 3.82
C GLY A 108 24.72 15.84 3.10
N ARG A 109 25.17 15.36 1.94
CA ARG A 109 24.52 14.24 1.23
C ARG A 109 24.70 12.90 1.94
N VAL A 110 25.88 12.63 2.50
CA VAL A 110 26.13 11.44 3.33
C VAL A 110 25.24 11.44 4.57
N ASP A 111 25.06 12.59 5.22
CA ASP A 111 24.17 12.73 6.38
C ASP A 111 22.71 12.45 6.03
N ARG A 112 22.24 12.92 4.85
CA ARG A 112 20.90 12.54 4.35
C ARG A 112 20.77 11.05 4.09
N LEU A 113 21.78 10.40 3.51
CA LEU A 113 21.77 8.94 3.34
C LEU A 113 21.73 8.20 4.68
N ASN A 114 22.46 8.68 5.69
CA ASN A 114 22.35 8.15 7.05
C ASN A 114 20.94 8.37 7.63
N GLY A 115 20.31 9.50 7.32
CA GLY A 115 18.90 9.77 7.63
C GLY A 115 17.97 8.76 6.97
N PHE A 116 18.09 8.56 5.65
CA PHE A 116 17.32 7.57 4.90
C PHE A 116 17.54 6.15 5.41
N ARG A 117 18.77 5.79 5.80
CA ARG A 117 19.09 4.49 6.40
C ARG A 117 18.34 4.27 7.71
N LYS A 118 18.33 5.28 8.59
CA LYS A 118 17.56 5.24 9.85
C LYS A 118 16.05 5.19 9.60
N MET A 119 15.57 5.91 8.59
CA MET A 119 14.15 5.87 8.21
C MET A 119 13.76 4.52 7.61
N ALA A 120 14.55 3.96 6.68
CA ALA A 120 14.35 2.62 6.13
C ALA A 120 14.33 1.54 7.23
N ALA A 121 15.08 1.74 8.33
CA ALA A 121 15.06 0.85 9.48
C ALA A 121 13.72 0.82 10.23
N VAL A 122 12.90 1.87 10.13
CA VAL A 122 11.62 2.02 10.85
C VAL A 122 10.39 2.04 9.94
N ILE A 123 10.58 2.23 8.64
CA ILE A 123 9.51 1.96 7.66
C ILE A 123 9.20 0.47 7.78
N PRO A 124 7.93 0.10 8.07
CA PRO A 124 7.54 -1.29 8.04
C PRO A 124 7.95 -1.83 6.68
N GLU A 125 8.63 -2.98 6.63
CA GLU A 125 8.78 -3.68 5.36
C GLU A 125 7.42 -3.67 4.69
N PRO A 126 7.30 -3.27 3.40
CA PRO A 126 6.08 -3.53 2.66
C PRO A 126 5.94 -5.02 2.84
N PRO A 127 4.93 -5.44 3.62
CA PRO A 127 4.89 -6.81 4.05
C PRO A 127 4.90 -7.59 2.74
N CYS A 128 5.86 -8.49 2.61
CA CYS A 128 6.05 -9.25 1.39
C CYS A 128 4.76 -10.03 1.02
N GLY A 129 3.73 -10.01 1.89
CA GLY A 129 2.33 -10.34 1.58
C GLY A 129 1.23 -9.29 1.88
N ASP A 130 1.44 -8.17 2.61
CA ASP A 130 0.29 -7.40 3.18
C ASP A 130 0.03 -5.97 2.64
N PHE A 131 0.75 -5.43 1.64
CA PHE A 131 0.20 -4.23 0.97
C PHE A 131 -1.03 -4.63 0.15
N LEU A 132 -0.94 -5.77 -0.54
CA LEU A 132 -2.10 -6.37 -1.20
C LEU A 132 -3.10 -6.92 -0.18
N ALA A 133 -2.68 -7.48 0.96
CA ALA A 133 -3.63 -7.90 2.00
C ALA A 133 -4.31 -6.70 2.68
N ALA A 134 -3.64 -5.57 2.88
CA ALA A 134 -4.24 -4.35 3.45
C ALA A 134 -5.19 -3.65 2.46
N LEU A 135 -4.99 -3.83 1.16
CA LEU A 135 -5.88 -3.35 0.11
C LEU A 135 -6.97 -4.36 -0.29
N SER A 136 -6.87 -5.60 0.19
CA SER A 136 -7.82 -6.68 -0.13
C SER A 136 -8.68 -6.99 1.08
N HIS A 137 -9.97 -7.24 0.86
CA HIS A 137 -10.82 -7.77 1.89
C HIS A 137 -10.24 -9.10 2.41
N PRO A 138 -10.13 -9.31 3.74
CA PRO A 138 -9.43 -10.45 4.33
C PRO A 138 -9.91 -11.80 3.78
N ALA A 139 -11.21 -12.00 3.58
CA ALA A 139 -11.76 -13.24 3.02
C ALA A 139 -11.26 -13.52 1.60
N ILE A 140 -11.18 -12.48 0.75
CA ILE A 140 -10.68 -12.63 -0.62
C ILE A 140 -9.19 -12.97 -0.60
N TYR A 141 -8.42 -12.28 0.23
CA TYR A 141 -6.99 -12.55 0.37
C TYR A 141 -6.74 -14.00 0.82
N HIS A 142 -7.36 -14.43 1.92
CA HIS A 142 -7.14 -15.76 2.48
C HIS A 142 -7.54 -16.89 1.54
N SER A 143 -8.65 -16.74 0.81
CA SER A 143 -9.13 -17.80 -0.09
C SER A 143 -8.43 -17.79 -1.46
N CYS A 144 -8.06 -16.62 -1.98
CA CYS A 144 -7.65 -16.50 -3.39
C CYS A 144 -6.14 -16.33 -3.61
N TRP A 145 -5.40 -15.86 -2.60
CA TRP A 145 -3.99 -15.51 -2.75
C TRP A 145 -3.11 -16.69 -3.17
N ARG A 146 -3.27 -17.83 -2.50
CA ARG A 146 -2.44 -19.02 -2.79
C ARG A 146 -2.66 -19.56 -4.21
N PRO A 147 -3.90 -19.75 -4.69
CA PRO A 147 -4.15 -20.09 -6.09
C PRO A 147 -3.60 -19.06 -7.08
N PHE A 148 -3.72 -17.77 -6.78
CA PHE A 148 -3.22 -16.68 -7.63
C PHE A 148 -1.70 -16.74 -7.80
N GLU A 149 -0.96 -16.89 -6.68
CA GLU A 149 0.50 -17.02 -6.65
C GLU A 149 1.01 -18.24 -7.45
N LEU A 150 0.26 -19.34 -7.40
CA LEU A 150 0.57 -20.58 -8.13
C LEU A 150 0.19 -20.53 -9.62
N GLY A 151 -0.28 -19.40 -10.14
CA GLY A 151 -0.74 -19.25 -11.52
C GLY A 151 -2.08 -19.94 -11.81
N GLN A 152 -2.80 -20.39 -10.78
CA GLN A 152 -4.11 -21.03 -10.89
C GLN A 152 -5.21 -19.96 -10.98
N HIS A 153 -5.15 -19.16 -12.04
CA HIS A 153 -5.93 -17.93 -12.19
C HIS A 153 -7.45 -18.16 -12.26
N GLY A 154 -7.92 -19.16 -13.03
CA GLY A 154 -9.33 -19.52 -13.06
C GLY A 154 -9.86 -19.93 -11.69
N LYS A 155 -9.09 -20.74 -10.95
CA LYS A 155 -9.40 -21.16 -9.58
C LYS A 155 -9.45 -19.99 -8.60
N ALA A 156 -8.50 -19.05 -8.69
CA ALA A 156 -8.50 -17.85 -7.85
C ALA A 156 -9.80 -17.04 -8.04
N ILE A 157 -10.27 -16.90 -9.29
CA ILE A 157 -11.53 -16.21 -9.60
C ILE A 157 -12.75 -17.01 -9.10
N ALA A 158 -12.77 -18.33 -9.31
CA ALA A 158 -13.86 -19.17 -8.83
C ALA A 158 -14.01 -19.08 -7.30
N LEU A 159 -12.90 -19.06 -6.57
CA LEU A 159 -12.90 -18.85 -5.12
C LEU A 159 -13.38 -17.45 -4.74
N ALA A 160 -12.92 -16.39 -5.43
CA ALA A 160 -13.38 -15.03 -5.17
C ALA A 160 -14.91 -14.89 -5.37
N VAL A 161 -15.46 -15.50 -6.42
CA VAL A 161 -16.91 -15.52 -6.67
C VAL A 161 -17.65 -16.26 -5.56
N LYS A 162 -17.11 -17.37 -5.08
CA LYS A 162 -17.69 -18.14 -3.99
C LYS A 162 -17.73 -17.34 -2.69
N GLU A 163 -16.63 -16.68 -2.31
CA GLU A 163 -16.56 -15.86 -1.10
C GLU A 163 -17.61 -14.74 -1.09
N VAL A 164 -17.80 -14.05 -2.23
CA VAL A 164 -18.85 -13.03 -2.36
C VAL A 164 -20.24 -13.63 -2.21
N GLU A 165 -20.49 -14.82 -2.76
CA GLU A 165 -21.78 -15.49 -2.64
C GLU A 165 -22.06 -15.92 -1.20
N ASP A 166 -21.08 -16.51 -0.54
CA ASP A 166 -21.17 -16.97 0.84
C ASP A 166 -21.40 -15.78 1.80
N ALA A 167 -20.77 -14.63 1.54
CA ALA A 167 -21.00 -13.39 2.30
C ALA A 167 -22.46 -12.91 2.19
N ILE A 168 -23.02 -12.88 0.98
CA ILE A 168 -24.42 -12.47 0.77
C ILE A 168 -25.38 -13.47 1.41
N ARG A 169 -25.07 -14.77 1.34
CA ARG A 169 -25.87 -15.80 2.02
C ARG A 169 -25.84 -15.63 3.52
N LEU A 170 -24.67 -15.38 4.10
CA LEU A 170 -24.53 -15.15 5.53
C LEU A 170 -25.32 -13.93 5.97
N ALA A 171 -25.21 -12.82 5.25
CA ALA A 171 -25.92 -11.59 5.57
C ALA A 171 -27.45 -11.70 5.41
N THR A 172 -27.93 -12.61 4.56
CA THR A 172 -29.36 -12.91 4.38
C THR A 172 -29.85 -14.10 5.22
N SER A 173 -29.03 -14.57 6.18
CA SER A 173 -29.28 -15.75 7.02
C SER A 173 -29.58 -17.04 6.24
N GLY A 174 -29.17 -17.12 4.97
CA GLY A 174 -29.44 -18.25 4.09
C GLY A 174 -30.90 -18.40 3.64
N ASN A 175 -31.76 -17.41 3.90
CA ASN A 175 -33.19 -17.48 3.59
C ASN A 175 -33.50 -17.48 2.08
N ILE A 176 -32.54 -17.06 1.26
CA ILE A 176 -32.67 -16.98 -0.19
C ILE A 176 -32.09 -18.24 -0.83
N LYS A 177 -32.95 -19.01 -1.52
CA LYS A 177 -32.59 -20.29 -2.16
C LYS A 177 -31.84 -20.10 -3.48
N GLU A 178 -32.05 -18.96 -4.13
CA GLU A 178 -31.44 -18.58 -5.39
C GLU A 178 -29.92 -18.44 -5.26
N SER A 179 -29.23 -18.32 -6.39
CA SER A 179 -27.77 -18.29 -6.43
C SER A 179 -27.27 -17.23 -7.41
N GLY A 180 -26.04 -16.75 -7.20
CA GLY A 180 -25.41 -15.77 -8.09
C GLY A 180 -26.23 -14.50 -8.26
N ALA A 181 -26.49 -14.09 -9.50
CA ALA A 181 -27.17 -12.83 -9.77
C ALA A 181 -28.61 -12.78 -9.23
N GLU A 182 -29.34 -13.91 -9.23
CA GLU A 182 -30.71 -13.97 -8.71
C GLU A 182 -30.74 -13.82 -7.18
N LEU A 183 -29.74 -14.38 -6.48
CA LEU A 183 -29.54 -14.17 -5.05
C LEU A 183 -29.40 -12.68 -4.74
N VAL A 184 -28.55 -11.97 -5.50
CA VAL A 184 -28.34 -10.52 -5.33
C VAL A 184 -29.65 -9.76 -5.52
N ARG A 185 -30.39 -10.06 -6.59
CA ARG A 185 -31.64 -9.33 -6.90
C ARG A 185 -32.68 -9.47 -5.80
N LYS A 186 -32.78 -10.64 -5.18
CA LYS A 186 -33.67 -10.84 -4.03
C LYS A 186 -33.13 -10.22 -2.75
N ALA A 187 -31.81 -10.26 -2.54
CA ALA A 187 -31.20 -9.71 -1.34
C ALA A 187 -31.33 -8.17 -1.27
N PHE A 188 -31.31 -7.51 -2.43
CA PHE A 188 -31.45 -6.05 -2.59
C PHE A 188 -32.82 -5.62 -3.13
N ASP A 189 -33.85 -6.48 -2.98
CA ASP A 189 -35.21 -6.09 -3.36
C ASP A 189 -35.65 -4.85 -2.56
N ALA A 190 -36.32 -3.90 -3.22
CA ALA A 190 -36.65 -2.61 -2.62
C ALA A 190 -37.68 -2.70 -1.49
N GLU A 191 -38.52 -3.74 -1.48
CA GLU A 191 -39.57 -3.94 -0.48
C GLU A 191 -39.15 -4.94 0.60
N GLU A 192 -38.55 -6.07 0.19
CA GLU A 192 -38.28 -7.21 1.08
C GLU A 192 -36.79 -7.55 1.24
N GLY A 193 -35.89 -6.81 0.57
CA GLY A 193 -34.47 -7.10 0.53
C GLY A 193 -33.74 -6.76 1.83
N ILE A 194 -33.17 -7.77 2.49
CA ILE A 194 -32.42 -7.63 3.75
C ILE A 194 -31.17 -6.74 3.57
N LEU A 195 -30.58 -6.71 2.37
CA LEU A 195 -29.39 -5.91 2.06
C LEU A 195 -29.72 -4.53 1.45
N ALA A 196 -30.98 -4.21 1.22
CA ALA A 196 -31.38 -2.86 0.85
C ALA A 196 -31.30 -1.96 2.10
N SER A 197 -30.18 -1.25 2.25
CA SER A 197 -29.99 -0.35 3.40
C SER A 197 -31.02 0.78 3.36
N PRO A 198 -31.75 1.05 4.46
CA PRO A 198 -32.66 2.18 4.52
C PRO A 198 -31.93 3.53 4.63
N GLU A 199 -30.63 3.52 4.95
CA GLU A 199 -29.79 4.73 4.99
C GLU A 199 -29.39 5.20 3.59
N ASN A 200 -29.44 4.30 2.60
CA ASN A 200 -29.06 4.59 1.23
C ASN A 200 -30.28 5.06 0.41
N PRO A 201 -30.13 6.06 -0.47
CA PRO A 201 -31.12 6.36 -1.49
C PRO A 201 -31.45 5.11 -2.35
N PRO A 202 -32.70 4.94 -2.81
CA PRO A 202 -33.09 3.77 -3.60
C PRO A 202 -32.20 3.51 -4.82
N ILE A 203 -31.75 4.57 -5.50
CA ILE A 203 -30.86 4.49 -6.66
C ILE A 203 -29.46 3.96 -6.30
N GLU A 204 -28.99 4.21 -5.08
CA GLU A 204 -27.69 3.71 -4.60
C GLU A 204 -27.77 2.21 -4.30
N ASN A 205 -28.84 1.76 -3.64
CA ASN A 205 -29.11 0.33 -3.43
C ASN A 205 -29.23 -0.42 -4.77
N GLU A 206 -29.92 0.16 -5.75
CA GLU A 206 -30.01 -0.41 -7.11
C GLU A 206 -28.63 -0.49 -7.77
N GLY A 207 -27.83 0.58 -7.69
CA GLY A 207 -26.48 0.61 -8.25
C GLY A 207 -25.53 -0.42 -7.63
N ILE A 208 -25.59 -0.61 -6.31
CA ILE A 208 -24.83 -1.66 -5.61
C ILE A 208 -25.28 -3.04 -6.12
N ALA A 209 -26.60 -3.29 -6.14
CA ALA A 209 -27.15 -4.55 -6.63
C ALA A 209 -26.75 -4.84 -8.09
N ASP A 210 -26.68 -3.82 -8.94
CA ASP A 210 -26.27 -3.94 -10.34
C ASP A 210 -24.82 -4.36 -10.49
N ILE A 211 -23.90 -3.73 -9.75
CA ILE A 211 -22.48 -4.06 -9.77
C ILE A 211 -22.27 -5.53 -9.35
N ILE A 212 -22.89 -5.94 -8.24
CA ILE A 212 -22.73 -7.28 -7.67
C ILE A 212 -23.40 -8.32 -8.59
N ALA A 213 -24.60 -8.06 -9.10
CA ALA A 213 -25.27 -8.95 -10.04
C ALA A 213 -24.50 -9.09 -11.36
N GLY A 214 -23.91 -7.99 -11.86
CA GLY A 214 -23.04 -7.99 -13.03
C GLY A 214 -21.78 -8.83 -12.83
N PHE A 215 -21.17 -8.74 -11.65
CA PHE A 215 -20.03 -9.58 -11.26
C PHE A 215 -20.39 -11.07 -11.33
N PHE A 216 -21.52 -11.49 -10.76
CA PHE A 216 -21.96 -12.89 -10.85
C PHE A 216 -22.28 -13.32 -12.28
N LYS A 217 -23.03 -12.52 -13.05
CA LYS A 217 -23.34 -12.82 -14.45
C LYS A 217 -22.08 -13.03 -15.29
N ARG A 218 -21.00 -12.32 -14.97
CA ARG A 218 -19.75 -12.38 -15.72
C ARG A 218 -18.82 -13.52 -15.31
N TYR A 219 -18.70 -13.79 -14.00
CA TYR A 219 -17.64 -14.64 -13.47
C TYR A 219 -18.12 -15.94 -12.83
N LYS A 220 -19.40 -16.07 -12.48
CA LYS A 220 -19.94 -17.34 -11.98
C LYS A 220 -19.91 -18.40 -13.07
N GLY A 221 -19.41 -19.58 -12.74
CA GLY A 221 -19.30 -20.71 -13.68
C GLY A 221 -18.07 -20.68 -14.58
N ILE A 222 -17.11 -19.78 -14.34
CA ILE A 222 -15.81 -19.85 -15.01
C ILE A 222 -15.09 -21.17 -14.65
N PRO A 223 -14.54 -21.90 -15.64
CA PRO A 223 -13.74 -23.09 -15.35
C PRO A 223 -12.49 -22.77 -14.51
N GLU A 224 -12.16 -23.60 -13.53
CA GLU A 224 -10.97 -23.38 -12.68
C GLU A 224 -9.65 -23.38 -13.46
N ASN A 225 -9.61 -24.07 -14.60
CA ASN A 225 -8.49 -24.12 -15.53
C ASN A 225 -8.56 -23.05 -16.64
N ALA A 226 -9.45 -22.06 -16.53
CA ALA A 226 -9.58 -21.01 -17.53
C ALA A 226 -8.24 -20.26 -17.71
N PRO A 227 -7.77 -20.07 -18.96
CA PRO A 227 -6.50 -19.41 -19.23
C PRO A 227 -6.66 -17.88 -19.15
N ILE A 228 -6.73 -17.36 -17.93
CA ILE A 228 -6.91 -15.93 -17.65
C ILE A 228 -5.56 -15.29 -17.34
N ALA A 229 -5.28 -14.14 -17.96
CA ALA A 229 -4.04 -13.41 -17.72
C ALA A 229 -3.92 -12.95 -16.26
N ILE A 230 -2.69 -12.92 -15.73
CA ILE A 230 -2.41 -12.51 -14.35
C ILE A 230 -2.97 -11.11 -14.03
N GLN A 231 -2.84 -10.14 -14.95
CA GLN A 231 -3.34 -8.78 -14.72
C GLN A 231 -4.86 -8.73 -14.63
N GLN A 232 -5.56 -9.55 -15.43
CA GLN A 232 -7.02 -9.63 -15.38
C GLN A 232 -7.47 -10.30 -14.08
N THR A 233 -6.79 -11.35 -13.66
CA THR A 233 -7.08 -12.06 -12.41
C THR A 233 -6.92 -11.13 -11.20
N ALA A 234 -5.83 -10.36 -11.15
CA ALA A 234 -5.61 -9.37 -10.09
C ALA A 234 -6.72 -8.31 -10.03
N ARG A 235 -7.17 -7.80 -11.18
CA ARG A 235 -8.28 -6.83 -11.27
C ARG A 235 -9.61 -7.42 -10.79
N ILE A 236 -9.89 -8.68 -11.14
CA ILE A 236 -11.12 -9.37 -10.73
C ILE A 236 -11.11 -9.62 -9.21
N MET A 237 -9.97 -10.05 -8.66
CA MET A 237 -9.81 -10.18 -7.20
C MET A 237 -9.97 -8.83 -6.49
N SER A 238 -9.47 -7.74 -7.07
CA SER A 238 -9.65 -6.38 -6.53
C SER A 238 -11.11 -5.94 -6.58
N LEU A 239 -11.85 -6.28 -7.64
CA LEU A 239 -13.29 -6.02 -7.72
C LEU A 239 -14.08 -6.83 -6.70
N ALA A 240 -13.76 -8.11 -6.51
CA ALA A 240 -14.38 -8.93 -5.48
C ALA A 240 -14.10 -8.37 -4.08
N SER A 241 -12.88 -7.92 -3.82
CA SER A 241 -12.51 -7.23 -2.59
C SER A 241 -13.33 -5.96 -2.35
N TYR A 242 -13.46 -5.11 -3.38
CA TYR A 242 -14.31 -3.92 -3.32
C TYR A 242 -15.76 -4.28 -2.96
N ILE A 243 -16.33 -5.29 -3.62
CA ILE A 243 -17.69 -5.78 -3.32
C ILE A 243 -17.82 -6.23 -1.87
N MET A 244 -16.86 -6.98 -1.34
CA MET A 244 -16.90 -7.43 0.06
C MET A 244 -16.89 -6.24 1.04
N HIS A 245 -16.04 -5.24 0.82
CA HIS A 245 -16.06 -4.03 1.65
C HIS A 245 -17.36 -3.23 1.50
N THR A 246 -17.96 -3.20 0.31
CA THR A 246 -19.29 -2.62 0.13
C THR A 246 -20.32 -3.39 0.97
N LEU A 247 -20.30 -4.72 0.96
CA LEU A 247 -21.19 -5.54 1.79
C LEU A 247 -20.99 -5.30 3.30
N ASP A 248 -19.74 -5.22 3.77
CA ASP A 248 -19.43 -4.92 5.18
C ASP A 248 -19.98 -3.56 5.64
N SER A 249 -20.07 -2.60 4.71
CA SER A 249 -20.56 -1.25 5.00
C SER A 249 -22.09 -1.13 5.01
N ILE A 250 -22.82 -2.16 4.59
CA ILE A 250 -24.29 -2.15 4.60
C ILE A 250 -24.77 -2.32 6.04
N HIS A 251 -25.30 -1.23 6.61
CA HIS A 251 -26.02 -1.30 7.87
C HIS A 251 -27.40 -1.93 7.65
N ILE A 252 -27.56 -3.16 8.15
CA ILE A 252 -28.85 -3.83 8.17
C ILE A 252 -29.65 -3.21 9.32
N ALA A 253 -30.74 -2.50 9.01
CA ALA A 253 -31.64 -2.07 10.07
C ALA A 253 -32.28 -3.30 10.72
N PRO A 254 -32.27 -3.44 12.05
CA PRO A 254 -33.03 -4.48 12.71
C PRO A 254 -34.51 -4.28 12.33
N LYS A 255 -35.17 -5.32 11.82
CA LYS A 255 -36.64 -5.29 11.64
C LYS A 255 -37.24 -4.88 12.98
N GLU A 256 -38.02 -3.78 13.00
CA GLU A 256 -38.81 -3.42 14.17
C GLU A 256 -39.67 -4.63 14.53
N SER A 257 -39.28 -5.36 15.57
CA SER A 257 -40.13 -6.40 16.12
C SER A 257 -41.32 -5.69 16.76
N SER A 258 -42.50 -5.85 16.19
CA SER A 258 -43.77 -5.46 16.81
C SER A 258 -44.10 -6.29 18.06
N GLU A 259 -43.28 -7.30 18.37
CA GLU A 259 -43.37 -8.07 19.60
C GLU A 259 -42.65 -7.32 20.73
N PRO A 260 -43.34 -7.05 21.86
CA PRO A 260 -42.69 -6.48 23.03
C PRO A 260 -41.53 -7.39 23.42
N ALA A 261 -40.38 -6.78 23.73
CA ALA A 261 -39.19 -7.49 24.19
C ALA A 261 -39.60 -8.56 25.21
N ALA A 262 -39.36 -9.83 24.89
CA ALA A 262 -39.58 -10.92 25.82
C ALA A 262 -38.91 -10.54 27.14
N GLU A 263 -39.63 -10.70 28.25
CA GLU A 263 -39.14 -10.33 29.59
C GLU A 263 -37.69 -10.79 29.74
N PRO A 264 -36.80 -9.96 30.32
CA PRO A 264 -35.39 -10.28 30.43
C PRO A 264 -35.26 -11.67 31.03
N TYR A 265 -34.53 -12.54 30.33
CA TYR A 265 -34.34 -13.94 30.72
C TYR A 265 -33.72 -13.98 32.12
N GLU A 266 -34.56 -14.19 33.14
CA GLU A 266 -34.11 -14.39 34.51
C GLU A 266 -33.40 -15.75 34.54
N PHE A 267 -32.08 -15.71 34.65
CA PHE A 267 -31.30 -16.91 34.86
C PHE A 267 -31.73 -17.58 36.18
N GLU A 268 -32.26 -18.81 36.09
CA GLU A 268 -32.76 -19.56 37.25
C GLU A 268 -31.72 -19.74 38.37
N PHE A 269 -30.42 -19.69 38.06
CA PHE A 269 -29.33 -19.78 39.04
C PHE A 269 -29.08 -18.49 39.84
N LEU A 270 -29.83 -17.42 39.61
CA LEU A 270 -29.91 -16.24 40.50
C LEU A 270 -31.06 -16.36 41.51
N LYS A 271 -31.84 -17.45 41.46
CA LYS A 271 -32.79 -17.82 42.51
C LYS A 271 -32.09 -18.81 43.44
N ASP A 272 -31.63 -18.24 44.57
CA ASP A 272 -31.02 -18.83 45.77
C ASP A 272 -29.52 -19.21 45.72
#